data_AF-A0A553JJE7-F1
#
_entry.id   AF-A0A553JJE7-F1
#
_cell.length_a   1.000
_cell.length_b   1.000
_cell.length_c   1.000
_cell.angle_alpha   90.00
_cell.angle_beta   90.00
_cell.angle_gamma   90.00
#
_symmetry.space_group_name_H-M   'P 1'
#
loop_
_entity.id
_entity.type
_entity.pdbx_description
1 polymer ?
#
loop_
_entity_poly.entity_id
_entity_poly.type
_entity_poly.pdbx_seq_one_letter_code
_entity_poly.pdbx_strand_id
1 'polypeptide(L)'
;MSKSLTPFSCDDISALAKSLRKQLQQHESFPSHVEMLNILAKASGLQNFQQLRQQHAEQLLSEQPELSVPIPKRLKPFMSSDYIMHSWPAKYAIQQQSLWFFWCRFQYQQSYTEQQVNGILSDYLDSLDFKDFALIRRELCNHKLLKRTDDGGTYWRASATTPDGFEPLADFWPSPLKPSQLQPNQLEHNQLKSDNEEN
;
A
#
# COMPACT_ATOMS: atom_id res chain seq x y z
N MET A 1 8.22 -24.42 -11.46
CA MET A 1 9.20 -23.56 -12.14
C MET A 1 8.44 -22.56 -13.01
N SER A 2 8.21 -21.35 -12.50
CA SER A 2 7.47 -20.29 -13.19
C SER A 2 8.27 -19.80 -14.40
N LYS A 3 7.68 -19.85 -15.60
CA LYS A 3 8.25 -19.22 -16.81
C LYS A 3 8.17 -17.70 -16.64
N SER A 4 9.31 -17.05 -16.45
CA SER A 4 9.40 -15.59 -16.51
C SER A 4 9.34 -15.15 -17.98
N LEU A 5 8.18 -14.65 -18.41
CA LEU A 5 8.03 -14.03 -19.73
C LEU A 5 8.81 -12.72 -19.74
N THR A 6 9.73 -12.56 -20.69
CA THR A 6 10.46 -11.31 -20.90
C THR A 6 9.99 -10.75 -22.24
N PRO A 7 9.17 -9.68 -22.26
CA PRO A 7 8.75 -9.04 -23.49
C PRO A 7 9.97 -8.45 -24.21
N PHE A 8 9.95 -8.52 -25.54
CA PHE A 8 10.99 -7.96 -26.39
C PHE A 8 10.33 -6.95 -27.32
N SER A 9 10.80 -5.70 -27.28
CA SER A 9 10.39 -4.62 -28.17
C SER A 9 11.62 -4.03 -28.84
N CYS A 10 11.47 -3.57 -30.07
CA CYS A 10 12.52 -2.93 -30.85
C CYS A 10 11.94 -1.75 -31.62
N ASP A 11 12.65 -0.62 -31.59
CA ASP A 11 12.21 0.62 -32.24
C ASP A 11 12.29 0.55 -33.78
N ASP A 12 13.26 -0.19 -34.33
CA ASP A 12 13.44 -0.37 -35.78
C ASP A 12 13.68 -1.84 -36.15
N ILE A 13 12.61 -2.48 -36.63
CA ILE A 13 12.63 -3.89 -37.08
C ILE A 13 13.53 -4.12 -38.30
N SER A 14 13.73 -3.11 -39.15
CA SER A 14 14.59 -3.21 -40.33
C SER A 14 16.07 -3.20 -39.95
N ALA A 15 16.45 -2.35 -39.00
CA ALA A 15 17.79 -2.35 -38.42
C ALA A 15 18.08 -3.65 -37.66
N LEU A 16 17.10 -4.13 -36.87
CA LEU A 16 17.17 -5.42 -36.18
C LEU A 16 17.46 -6.56 -37.15
N ALA A 17 16.67 -6.69 -38.22
CA ALA A 17 16.82 -7.76 -39.20
C ALA A 17 18.19 -7.74 -39.89
N LYS A 18 18.72 -6.55 -40.22
CA LYS A 18 20.06 -6.39 -40.80
C LYS A 18 21.16 -6.83 -39.82
N SER A 19 21.06 -6.41 -38.56
CA SER A 19 22.02 -6.77 -37.51
C SER A 19 22.02 -8.28 -37.24
N LEU A 20 20.82 -8.87 -37.13
CA LEU A 20 20.63 -10.30 -36.91
C LEU A 20 21.20 -11.13 -38.06
N ARG A 21 20.91 -10.74 -39.31
CA ARG A 21 21.47 -11.40 -40.50
C ARG A 21 23.00 -11.35 -40.52
N LYS A 22 23.59 -10.20 -40.18
CA LYS A 22 25.04 -10.04 -40.10
C LYS A 22 25.66 -10.94 -39.03
N GLN A 23 25.09 -10.99 -37.84
CA GLN A 23 25.61 -11.81 -36.74
C GLN A 23 25.47 -13.31 -37.02
N LEU A 24 24.34 -13.75 -37.58
CA LEU A 24 24.15 -15.16 -37.96
C LEU A 24 25.12 -15.60 -39.06
N GLN A 25 25.46 -14.73 -40.01
CA GLN A 25 26.44 -15.03 -41.05
C GLN A 25 27.89 -15.10 -40.54
N GLN A 26 28.19 -14.47 -39.41
CA GLN A 26 29.52 -14.50 -38.80
C GLN A 26 29.77 -15.75 -37.94
N HIS A 27 28.72 -16.51 -37.62
CA HIS A 27 28.84 -17.76 -36.90
C HIS A 27 29.04 -18.92 -37.88
N GLU A 28 30.09 -19.74 -37.68
CA GLU A 28 30.36 -20.93 -38.50
C GLU A 28 29.36 -22.08 -38.28
N SER A 29 28.65 -22.06 -37.15
CA SER A 29 27.63 -23.04 -36.78
C SER A 29 26.37 -22.34 -36.27
N PHE A 30 25.23 -23.03 -36.32
CA PHE A 30 23.98 -22.46 -35.86
C PHE A 30 24.05 -22.12 -34.36
N PRO A 31 23.72 -20.90 -33.94
CA PRO A 31 23.86 -20.50 -32.54
C PRO A 31 23.01 -21.35 -31.60
N SER A 32 23.53 -21.61 -30.40
CA SER A 32 22.73 -22.17 -29.31
C SER A 32 21.63 -21.20 -28.85
N HIS A 33 20.68 -21.69 -28.06
CA HIS A 33 19.57 -20.86 -27.56
C HIS A 33 20.04 -19.60 -26.80
N VAL A 34 21.06 -19.73 -25.94
CA VAL A 34 21.59 -18.62 -25.15
C VAL A 34 22.31 -17.60 -26.04
N GLU A 35 23.04 -18.08 -27.04
CA GLU A 35 23.69 -17.21 -28.04
C GLU A 35 22.66 -16.48 -28.89
N MET A 36 21.56 -17.16 -29.28
CA MET A 36 20.44 -16.54 -29.98
C MET A 36 19.80 -15.42 -29.15
N LEU A 37 19.62 -15.62 -27.85
CA LEU A 37 19.11 -14.58 -26.94
C LEU A 37 20.07 -13.38 -26.84
N ASN A 38 21.38 -13.62 -26.82
CA ASN A 38 22.37 -12.55 -26.84
C ASN A 38 22.41 -11.80 -28.18
N ILE A 39 22.25 -12.51 -29.30
CA ILE A 39 22.15 -11.91 -30.64
C ILE A 39 20.92 -10.99 -30.73
N LEU A 40 19.77 -11.46 -30.22
CA LEU A 40 18.55 -10.66 -30.18
C LEU A 40 18.71 -9.41 -29.31
N ALA A 41 19.31 -9.53 -28.12
CA ALA A 41 19.59 -8.39 -27.25
C ALA A 41 20.55 -7.37 -27.92
N LYS A 42 21.62 -7.85 -28.57
CA LYS A 42 22.56 -7.00 -29.32
C LYS A 42 21.93 -6.29 -30.49
N ALA A 43 21.04 -6.96 -31.21
CA ALA A 43 20.34 -6.37 -32.34
C ALA A 43 19.36 -5.27 -31.90
N SER A 44 18.84 -5.31 -30.67
CA SER A 44 18.04 -4.23 -30.07
C SER A 44 18.85 -3.17 -29.33
N GLY A 45 20.19 -3.18 -29.42
CA GLY A 45 21.08 -2.18 -28.81
C GLY A 45 21.58 -2.50 -27.39
N LEU A 46 21.25 -3.67 -26.84
CA LEU A 46 21.66 -4.12 -25.50
C LEU A 46 22.88 -5.06 -25.58
N GLN A 47 23.78 -5.05 -24.60
CA GLN A 47 25.02 -5.83 -24.69
C GLN A 47 24.79 -7.34 -24.61
N ASN A 48 23.80 -7.77 -23.82
CA ASN A 48 23.50 -9.18 -23.57
C ASN A 48 22.06 -9.37 -23.07
N PHE A 49 21.61 -10.62 -23.01
CA PHE A 49 20.28 -10.98 -22.51
C PHE A 49 20.08 -10.66 -21.02
N GLN A 50 21.16 -10.59 -20.22
CA GLN A 50 21.06 -10.21 -18.82
C GLN A 50 20.62 -8.75 -18.64
N GLN A 51 21.13 -7.83 -19.46
CA GLN A 51 20.69 -6.43 -19.47
C GLN A 51 19.22 -6.30 -19.87
N LEU A 52 18.77 -7.04 -20.87
CA LEU A 52 17.37 -7.06 -21.28
C LEU A 52 16.45 -7.51 -20.13
N ARG A 53 16.85 -8.56 -19.41
CA ARG A 53 16.13 -8.99 -18.20
C ARG A 53 16.17 -7.95 -17.09
N GLN A 54 17.30 -7.27 -16.92
CA GLN A 54 17.46 -6.24 -15.88
C GLN A 54 16.60 -5.02 -16.18
N GLN A 55 16.62 -4.50 -17.41
CA GLN A 55 15.76 -3.38 -17.82
C GLN A 55 14.29 -3.73 -17.67
N HIS A 56 13.88 -4.96 -18.03
CA HIS A 56 12.51 -5.39 -17.79
C HIS A 56 12.18 -5.45 -16.28
N ALA A 57 13.10 -5.91 -15.45
CA ALA A 57 12.91 -5.92 -14.00
C ALA A 57 12.84 -4.49 -13.41
N GLU A 58 13.64 -3.57 -13.92
CA GLU A 58 13.65 -2.15 -13.55
C GLU A 58 12.37 -1.45 -14.01
N GLN A 59 11.91 -1.72 -15.23
CA GLN A 59 10.67 -1.18 -15.76
C GLN A 59 9.46 -1.69 -14.96
N LEU A 60 9.42 -2.98 -14.65
CA LEU A 60 8.42 -3.55 -13.74
C LEU A 60 8.45 -2.91 -12.35
N LEU A 61 9.64 -2.54 -11.84
CA LEU A 61 9.79 -1.81 -10.57
C LEU A 61 9.29 -0.37 -10.67
N SER A 62 9.53 0.30 -11.80
CA SER A 62 9.14 1.70 -12.04
C SER A 62 7.65 1.89 -12.35
N GLU A 63 7.00 0.86 -12.90
CA GLU A 63 5.56 0.85 -13.18
C GLU A 63 4.74 0.44 -11.95
N GLN A 64 5.38 -0.02 -10.87
CA GLN A 64 4.67 -0.16 -9.59
C GLN A 64 4.36 1.24 -9.08
N PRO A 65 3.12 1.53 -8.64
CA PRO A 65 2.85 2.78 -7.96
C PRO A 65 3.81 2.87 -6.77
N GLU A 66 4.71 3.86 -6.79
CA GLU A 66 5.61 4.10 -5.66
C GLU A 66 4.74 4.28 -4.43
N LEU A 67 4.75 3.28 -3.55
CA LEU A 67 4.08 3.37 -2.27
C LEU A 67 4.73 4.54 -1.55
N SER A 68 3.97 5.63 -1.36
CA SER A 68 4.43 6.81 -0.61
C SER A 68 4.93 6.45 0.79
N VAL A 69 4.48 5.30 1.33
CA VAL A 69 4.98 4.70 2.56
C VAL A 69 5.16 3.19 2.39
N PRO A 70 6.32 2.62 2.72
CA PRO A 70 6.54 1.18 2.59
C PRO A 70 5.63 0.39 3.54
N ILE A 71 4.90 -0.57 2.99
CA ILE A 71 4.11 -1.54 3.76
C ILE A 71 5.08 -2.48 4.51
N PRO A 72 4.89 -2.70 5.82
CA PRO A 72 5.65 -3.68 6.58
C PRO A 72 5.65 -5.05 5.90
N LYS A 73 6.83 -5.68 5.78
CA LYS A 73 7.02 -6.93 4.99
C LYS A 73 6.05 -8.05 5.37
N ARG A 74 5.63 -8.10 6.64
CA ARG A 74 4.71 -9.11 7.18
C ARG A 74 3.24 -8.91 6.76
N LEU A 75 2.86 -7.69 6.38
CA LEU A 75 1.51 -7.34 5.94
C LEU A 75 1.34 -7.41 4.41
N LYS A 76 2.43 -7.37 3.64
CA LYS A 76 2.41 -7.48 2.17
C LYS A 76 1.57 -8.66 1.62
N PRO A 77 1.54 -9.86 2.24
CA PRO A 77 0.72 -10.97 1.72
C PRO A 77 -0.79 -10.79 1.90
N PHE A 78 -1.23 -9.87 2.76
CA PHE A 78 -2.62 -9.67 3.16
C PHE A 78 -3.19 -8.34 2.63
N MET A 79 -2.35 -7.54 1.99
CA MET A 79 -2.68 -6.18 1.59
C MET A 79 -2.27 -5.90 0.15
N SER A 80 -3.12 -5.19 -0.57
CA SER A 80 -2.86 -4.72 -1.92
C SER A 80 -1.87 -3.55 -1.93
N SER A 81 -1.39 -3.19 -3.12
CA SER A 81 -0.61 -1.97 -3.36
C SER A 81 -1.37 -0.70 -2.96
N ASP A 82 -2.71 -0.71 -2.98
CA ASP A 82 -3.52 0.47 -2.64
C ASP A 82 -3.81 0.60 -1.14
N TYR A 83 -3.04 -0.07 -0.27
CA TYR A 83 -3.26 -0.12 1.17
C TYR A 83 -4.60 -0.73 1.60
N ILE A 84 -5.23 -1.52 0.72
CA ILE A 84 -6.48 -2.25 0.97
C ILE A 84 -6.16 -3.65 1.44
N MET A 85 -6.68 -4.03 2.61
CA MET A 85 -6.50 -5.36 3.17
C MET A 85 -7.60 -6.30 2.65
N HIS A 86 -7.20 -7.35 1.93
CA HIS A 86 -8.12 -8.31 1.30
C HIS A 86 -8.37 -9.55 2.18
N SER A 87 -7.55 -9.79 3.20
CA SER A 87 -7.72 -10.92 4.12
C SER A 87 -7.25 -10.59 5.53
N TRP A 88 -7.99 -11.03 6.54
CA TRP A 88 -7.58 -10.90 7.94
C TRP A 88 -6.61 -12.02 8.34
N PRO A 89 -5.42 -11.70 8.87
CA PRO A 89 -4.46 -12.71 9.25
C PRO A 89 -4.98 -13.64 10.36
N ALA A 90 -4.73 -14.95 10.24
CA ALA A 90 -5.08 -15.91 11.31
C ALA A 90 -4.10 -15.85 12.51
N LYS A 91 -2.85 -15.41 12.28
CA LYS A 91 -1.81 -15.36 13.32
C LYS A 91 -1.93 -14.08 14.15
N TYR A 92 -2.03 -14.23 15.47
CA TYR A 92 -2.13 -13.11 16.42
C TYR A 92 -1.06 -12.02 16.23
N ALA A 93 0.21 -12.42 16.04
CA ALA A 93 1.29 -11.45 15.84
C ALA A 93 1.11 -10.58 14.58
N ILE A 94 0.47 -11.11 13.53
CA ILE A 94 0.20 -10.37 12.30
C ILE A 94 -1.08 -9.54 12.47
N GLN A 95 -2.10 -10.07 13.16
CA GLN A 95 -3.30 -9.29 13.52
C GLN A 95 -2.93 -8.01 14.27
N GLN A 96 -2.01 -8.11 15.23
CA GLN A 96 -1.51 -6.94 15.94
C GLN A 96 -0.89 -5.89 15.02
N GLN A 97 -0.11 -6.34 14.03
CA GLN A 97 0.48 -5.46 13.03
C GLN A 97 -0.58 -4.82 12.13
N SER A 98 -1.63 -5.56 11.76
CA SER A 98 -2.78 -5.01 11.04
C SER A 98 -3.50 -3.94 11.88
N LEU A 99 -3.65 -4.13 13.19
CA LEU A 99 -4.26 -3.13 14.07
C LEU A 99 -3.44 -1.84 14.14
N TRP A 100 -2.11 -1.94 14.22
CA TRP A 100 -1.22 -0.78 14.15
C TRP A 100 -1.37 0.00 12.84
N PHE A 101 -1.55 -0.72 11.73
CA PHE A 101 -1.83 -0.12 10.44
C PHE A 101 -3.14 0.69 10.46
N PHE A 102 -4.23 0.16 11.03
CA PHE A 102 -5.48 0.93 11.18
C PHE A 102 -5.33 2.11 12.15
N TRP A 103 -4.61 1.93 13.25
CA TRP A 103 -4.37 2.98 14.24
C TRP A 103 -3.67 4.22 13.66
N CYS A 104 -2.75 4.04 12.71
CA CYS A 104 -2.05 5.17 12.05
C CYS A 104 -3.00 6.12 11.29
N ARG A 105 -4.21 5.68 10.97
CA ARG A 105 -5.20 6.48 10.21
C ARG A 105 -6.03 7.43 11.06
N PHE A 106 -6.06 7.22 12.37
CA PHE A 106 -6.79 8.11 13.27
C PHE A 106 -5.91 9.29 13.64
N GLN A 107 -6.48 10.48 13.79
CA GLN A 107 -5.72 11.67 14.17
C GLN A 107 -5.65 11.81 15.68
N TYR A 108 -4.57 12.43 16.16
CA TYR A 108 -4.48 12.86 17.56
C TYR A 108 -5.42 14.04 17.80
N GLN A 109 -5.98 14.13 19.00
CA GLN A 109 -6.90 15.18 19.43
C GLN A 109 -8.23 15.25 18.66
N GLN A 110 -8.52 14.28 17.78
CA GLN A 110 -9.79 14.16 17.09
C GLN A 110 -10.67 13.09 17.74
N SER A 111 -11.95 13.44 17.92
CA SER A 111 -13.00 12.51 18.31
C SER A 111 -13.76 12.04 17.07
N TYR A 112 -14.06 10.74 17.03
CA TYR A 112 -14.78 10.07 15.95
C TYR A 112 -16.06 9.44 16.49
N THR A 113 -17.14 9.52 15.73
CA THR A 113 -18.34 8.72 15.99
C THR A 113 -18.12 7.28 15.55
N GLU A 114 -18.94 6.35 16.04
CA GLU A 114 -18.93 4.96 15.56
C GLU A 114 -19.03 4.87 14.02
N GLN A 115 -19.90 5.69 13.41
CA GLN A 115 -20.08 5.70 11.96
C GLN A 115 -18.83 6.17 11.22
N GLN A 116 -18.13 7.18 11.75
CA GLN A 116 -16.88 7.68 11.17
C GLN A 116 -15.76 6.63 11.27
N VAL A 117 -15.64 5.95 12.42
CA VAL A 117 -14.69 4.85 12.58
C VAL A 117 -14.98 3.75 11.57
N ASN A 118 -16.25 3.35 11.43
CA ASN A 118 -16.65 2.31 10.49
C ASN A 118 -16.35 2.73 9.04
N GLY A 119 -16.58 4.00 8.67
CA GLY A 119 -16.26 4.55 7.36
C GLY A 119 -14.76 4.52 7.05
N ILE A 120 -13.94 4.96 8.00
CA ILE A 120 -12.48 4.88 7.87
C ILE A 120 -12.05 3.42 7.69
N LEU A 121 -12.57 2.50 8.50
CA LEU A 121 -12.21 1.09 8.38
C LEU A 121 -12.66 0.49 7.04
N SER A 122 -13.87 0.82 6.57
CA SER A 122 -14.39 0.30 5.30
C SER A 122 -13.61 0.76 4.07
N ASP A 123 -12.99 1.93 4.11
CA ASP A 123 -12.17 2.43 2.99
C ASP A 123 -10.90 1.60 2.76
N TYR A 124 -10.41 0.90 3.78
CA TYR A 124 -9.18 0.10 3.72
C TYR A 124 -9.42 -1.40 3.82
N LEU A 125 -10.67 -1.84 3.95
CA LEU A 125 -11.06 -3.24 3.96
C LEU A 125 -11.75 -3.55 2.64
N ASP A 126 -11.34 -4.61 1.98
CA ASP A 126 -12.05 -5.05 0.77
C ASP A 126 -13.46 -5.51 1.15
N SER A 127 -14.47 -4.75 0.71
CA SER A 127 -15.88 -4.91 1.10
C SER A 127 -16.50 -6.24 0.66
N LEU A 128 -15.82 -6.99 -0.23
CA LEU A 128 -16.34 -8.21 -0.84
C LEU A 128 -16.12 -9.47 0.01
N ASP A 129 -15.01 -9.59 0.74
CA ASP A 129 -14.65 -10.79 1.51
C ASP A 129 -14.55 -10.57 3.03
N PHE A 130 -14.49 -9.32 3.51
CA PHE A 130 -14.24 -9.04 4.92
C PHE A 130 -15.03 -7.83 5.44
N LYS A 131 -16.18 -8.10 6.06
CA LYS A 131 -17.12 -7.06 6.54
C LYS A 131 -17.11 -6.85 8.06
N ASP A 132 -16.12 -7.37 8.77
CA ASP A 132 -16.07 -7.33 10.23
C ASP A 132 -15.30 -6.10 10.76
N PHE A 133 -15.63 -4.89 10.28
CA PHE A 133 -15.13 -3.64 10.86
C PHE A 133 -15.50 -3.51 12.35
N ALA A 134 -16.60 -4.13 12.78
CA ALA A 134 -16.98 -4.24 14.18
C ALA A 134 -15.95 -5.05 15.01
N LEU A 135 -15.42 -6.13 14.45
CA LEU A 135 -14.36 -6.93 15.09
C LEU A 135 -13.08 -6.11 15.21
N ILE A 136 -12.67 -5.44 14.12
CA ILE A 136 -11.46 -4.60 14.13
C ILE A 136 -11.59 -3.46 15.15
N ARG A 137 -12.73 -2.77 15.19
CA ARG A 137 -13.00 -1.73 16.18
C ARG A 137 -12.89 -2.26 17.61
N ARG A 138 -13.44 -3.44 17.88
CA ARG A 138 -13.34 -4.10 19.20
C ARG A 138 -11.89 -4.44 19.53
N GLU A 139 -11.14 -5.01 18.60
CA GLU A 139 -9.73 -5.35 18.80
C GLU A 139 -8.86 -4.10 18.99
N LEU A 140 -9.11 -3.01 18.27
CA LEU A 140 -8.44 -1.72 18.49
C LEU A 140 -8.65 -1.20 19.92
N CYS A 141 -9.85 -1.39 20.48
CA CYS A 141 -10.15 -1.02 21.86
C CYS A 141 -9.48 -1.98 22.86
N ASN A 142 -9.54 -3.29 22.61
CA ASN A 142 -8.91 -4.32 23.43
C ASN A 142 -7.39 -4.08 23.55
N HIS A 143 -6.77 -3.65 22.46
CA HIS A 143 -5.35 -3.31 22.39
C HIS A 143 -5.01 -1.91 22.89
N LYS A 144 -5.98 -1.17 23.43
CA LYS A 144 -5.82 0.21 23.93
C LYS A 144 -5.25 1.17 22.88
N LEU A 145 -5.46 0.87 21.60
CA LEU A 145 -5.06 1.71 20.46
C LEU A 145 -6.12 2.77 20.19
N LEU A 146 -7.40 2.39 20.31
CA LEU A 146 -8.52 3.32 20.38
C LEU A 146 -9.11 3.31 21.79
N LYS A 147 -9.51 4.49 22.25
CA LYS A 147 -10.36 4.64 23.44
C LYS A 147 -11.78 4.95 22.98
N ARG A 148 -12.75 4.59 23.81
CA ARG A 148 -14.17 4.86 23.61
C ARG A 148 -14.82 5.37 24.88
N THR A 149 -15.90 6.13 24.75
CA THR A 149 -16.81 6.42 25.88
C THR A 149 -17.53 5.14 26.31
N ASP A 150 -18.00 5.10 27.56
CA ASP A 150 -18.75 3.95 28.09
C ASP A 150 -20.08 3.74 27.33
N ASP A 151 -20.69 4.83 26.86
CA ASP A 151 -21.86 4.81 25.96
C ASP A 151 -21.53 4.34 24.52
N GLY A 152 -20.25 4.16 24.18
CA GLY A 152 -19.81 3.70 22.85
C GLY A 152 -20.00 4.69 21.70
N GLY A 153 -20.53 5.89 21.96
CA GLY A 153 -20.84 6.89 20.94
C GLY A 153 -19.62 7.63 20.37
N THR A 154 -18.51 7.68 21.12
CA THR A 154 -17.32 8.45 20.73
C THR A 154 -16.05 7.65 20.90
N TYR A 155 -15.16 7.76 19.91
CA TYR A 155 -13.87 7.10 19.81
C TYR A 155 -12.76 8.14 19.65
N TRP A 156 -11.57 7.88 20.19
CA TRP A 156 -10.40 8.71 19.93
C TRP A 156 -9.11 7.90 19.95
N ARG A 157 -8.10 8.40 19.24
CA ARG A 157 -6.78 7.78 19.18
C ARG A 157 -6.10 7.83 20.55
N ALA A 158 -5.69 6.66 21.04
CA ALA A 158 -4.86 6.59 22.23
C ALA A 158 -3.40 6.94 21.87
N SER A 159 -2.70 7.60 22.78
CA SER A 159 -1.24 7.74 22.69
C SER A 159 -0.60 6.36 22.87
N ALA A 160 0.08 5.89 21.82
CA ALA A 160 0.71 4.58 21.77
C ALA A 160 2.00 4.68 20.95
N THR A 161 3.03 3.94 21.35
CA THR A 161 4.31 3.88 20.65
C THR A 161 4.23 2.83 19.56
N THR A 162 4.43 3.24 18.30
CA THR A 162 4.42 2.31 17.17
C THR A 162 5.54 1.28 17.26
N PRO A 163 5.30 0.04 16.80
CA PRO A 163 6.36 -0.95 16.64
C PRO A 163 7.29 -0.59 15.47
N ASP A 164 8.51 -1.14 15.51
CA ASP A 164 9.56 -0.97 14.51
C ASP A 164 9.03 -1.18 13.07
N GLY A 165 9.28 -0.20 12.20
CA GLY A 165 8.85 -0.21 10.80
C GLY A 165 7.45 0.35 10.53
N PHE A 166 6.73 0.80 11.56
CA PHE A 166 5.48 1.55 11.43
C PHE A 166 5.65 3.06 11.66
N GLU A 167 6.83 3.53 12.04
CA GLU A 167 7.11 4.97 12.16
C GLU A 167 6.75 5.77 10.90
N PRO A 168 7.16 5.35 9.68
CA PRO A 168 6.85 6.14 8.49
C PRO A 168 5.35 6.15 8.16
N LEU A 169 4.57 5.15 8.59
CA LEU A 169 3.11 5.14 8.45
C LEU A 169 2.44 6.08 9.45
N ALA A 170 2.95 6.15 10.68
CA ALA A 170 2.42 7.03 11.72
C ALA A 170 2.73 8.51 11.45
N ASP A 171 3.88 8.81 10.83
CA ASP A 171 4.32 10.18 10.52
C ASP A 171 3.73 10.72 9.21
N PHE A 172 3.44 9.86 8.24
CA PHE A 172 2.90 10.28 6.93
C PHE A 172 1.38 10.54 6.95
N TRP A 173 0.64 9.77 7.75
CA TRP A 173 -0.82 9.86 7.78
C TRP A 173 -1.47 10.80 8.85
N PRO A 174 -0.78 11.69 9.61
CA PRO A 174 -1.48 12.69 10.40
C PRO A 174 -2.16 13.78 9.53
N SER A 175 -1.97 13.76 8.21
CA SER A 175 -2.57 14.71 7.26
C SER A 175 -4.10 14.53 7.13
N PRO A 176 -4.88 15.62 7.10
CA PRO A 176 -6.34 15.55 7.16
C PRO A 176 -6.90 14.69 6.04
N LEU A 177 -7.81 13.80 6.43
CA LEU A 177 -8.77 13.14 5.56
C LEU A 177 -9.20 14.11 4.46
N LYS A 178 -9.14 13.67 3.19
CA LYS A 178 -9.63 14.45 2.05
C LYS A 178 -10.99 15.07 2.43
N PRO A 179 -11.20 16.40 2.25
CA PRO A 179 -12.40 17.11 2.72
C PRO A 179 -13.75 16.67 2.13
N SER A 180 -13.85 15.55 1.41
CA SER A 180 -15.10 15.12 0.78
C SER A 180 -16.07 14.39 1.71
N GLN A 181 -15.74 14.19 3.00
CA GLN A 181 -16.65 13.57 3.97
C GLN A 181 -16.77 14.29 5.33
N LEU A 182 -16.28 15.52 5.45
CA LEU A 182 -16.67 16.37 6.58
C LEU A 182 -18.00 17.04 6.23
N GLN A 183 -19.11 16.47 6.72
CA GLN A 183 -20.29 17.30 6.93
C GLN A 183 -19.89 18.38 7.96
N PRO A 184 -20.02 19.67 7.63
CA PRO A 184 -19.73 20.73 8.58
C PRO A 184 -20.89 20.78 9.56
N ASN A 185 -20.73 20.20 10.74
CA ASN A 185 -21.44 20.65 11.92
C ASN A 185 -20.75 20.14 13.18
N GLN A 186 -20.82 20.96 14.23
CA GLN A 186 -20.26 20.78 15.57
C GLN A 186 -18.93 21.49 15.86
N LEU A 187 -18.83 22.75 15.43
CA LEU A 187 -18.30 23.82 16.28
C LEU A 187 -19.49 24.62 16.80
N GLU A 188 -19.97 24.26 17.99
CA GLU A 188 -20.65 25.12 18.97
C GLU A 188 -21.29 24.18 19.98
N HIS A 189 -20.69 24.05 21.16
CA HIS A 189 -21.33 23.85 22.46
C HIS A 189 -20.21 23.71 23.50
N ASN A 190 -19.45 24.79 23.65
CA ASN A 190 -18.68 25.03 24.87
C ASN A 190 -18.34 26.52 24.99
N GLN A 191 -19.38 27.34 25.18
CA GLN A 191 -19.25 28.58 25.92
C GLN A 191 -20.35 28.64 26.99
N LEU A 192 -19.92 28.25 28.19
CA LEU A 192 -20.24 28.82 29.50
C LEU A 192 -21.72 29.12 29.80
N LYS A 193 -22.34 28.14 30.47
CA LYS A 193 -23.16 28.41 31.65
C LYS A 193 -22.27 29.05 32.75
N SER A 194 -22.26 30.37 32.77
CA SER A 194 -21.85 31.27 33.86
C SER A 194 -22.03 32.64 33.22
N ASP A 195 -23.15 33.34 33.40
CA ASP A 195 -23.56 33.91 34.66
C ASP A 195 -25.07 34.09 34.70
N ASN A 196 -25.71 33.55 35.73
CA ASN A 196 -27.05 33.94 36.14
C ASN A 196 -27.01 34.08 37.66
N GLU A 197 -26.41 35.17 38.13
CA GLU A 197 -26.56 35.71 39.48
C GLU A 197 -26.26 37.23 39.44
N GLU A 198 -27.17 38.01 40.01
CA GLU A 198 -27.08 39.45 40.35
C GLU A 198 -27.18 40.51 39.23
N ASN A 199 -28.41 40.90 38.87
CA ASN A 199 -29.05 42.17 39.29
C ASN A 199 -30.44 42.34 38.67
#